data_AF-A0A8T4Y5Y7-F1
#
_entry.id   AF-A0A8T4Y5Y7-F1
#
_cell.length_a   1.000
_cell.length_b   1.000
_cell.length_c   1.000
_cell.angle_alpha   90.00
_cell.angle_beta   90.00
_cell.angle_gamma   90.00
#
_symmetry.space_group_name_H-M   'P 1'
#
loop_
_entity.id
_entity.type
_entity.pdbx_description
1 polymer ?
#
loop_
_entity_poly.entity_id
_entity_poly.type
_entity_poly.pdbx_seq_one_letter_code
_entity_poly.pdbx_strand_id
1 'polypeptide(L)'
;MVVRNINARKDVREKFIPPQKGRRYDAPMSSDEVTIDVRLVNLAGALMEGTRKDDVKPEFDVNVKLEETERGTGEASFSFALAINTKPNIAKYDITGTVIVTGGNEVVEKLLQINPDTKVPNLLERVYERVFTSVYLLSTLISAPPP
;
A
#
# COMPACT_ATOMS: atom_id res chain seq x y z
N MET A 1 45.94 -11.82 -31.40
CA MET A 1 45.44 -11.90 -32.79
C MET A 1 44.28 -12.88 -32.80
N VAL A 2 43.08 -12.40 -33.14
CA VAL A 2 41.82 -13.15 -33.17
C VAL A 2 41.63 -13.74 -34.56
N VAL A 3 41.29 -15.03 -34.68
CA VAL A 3 40.37 -15.54 -35.72
C VAL A 3 39.63 -16.78 -35.20
N ARG A 4 38.29 -16.70 -35.22
CA ARG A 4 37.31 -17.78 -35.04
C ARG A 4 37.01 -18.41 -36.40
N ASN A 5 36.70 -19.72 -36.46
CA ASN A 5 35.34 -20.21 -36.74
C ASN A 5 35.31 -21.73 -36.89
N ILE A 6 34.30 -22.35 -36.27
CA ILE A 6 33.95 -23.77 -36.41
C ILE A 6 32.54 -23.78 -36.99
N ASN A 7 32.30 -24.53 -38.07
CA ASN A 7 30.96 -24.79 -38.56
C ASN A 7 30.90 -26.22 -39.10
N ALA A 8 30.20 -27.10 -38.39
CA ALA A 8 29.85 -28.44 -38.86
C ALA A 8 28.33 -28.58 -38.74
N ARG A 9 27.63 -28.51 -39.88
CA ARG A 9 26.24 -28.94 -40.00
C ARG A 9 26.24 -30.41 -40.42
N LYS A 10 25.50 -31.25 -39.70
CA LYS A 10 25.16 -32.61 -40.12
C LYS A 10 23.63 -32.73 -40.12
N ASP A 11 23.09 -33.10 -41.27
CA ASP A 11 21.71 -33.55 -41.48
C ASP A 11 21.27 -34.59 -40.44
N VAL A 12 20.01 -34.54 -40.01
CA VAL A 12 19.07 -35.69 -39.98
C VAL A 12 17.63 -35.15 -39.98
N ARG A 13 16.83 -35.53 -40.98
CA ARG A 13 15.36 -35.49 -40.92
C ARG A 13 14.89 -36.71 -40.13
N GLU A 14 14.01 -36.55 -39.13
CA GLU A 14 12.96 -37.55 -38.88
C GLU A 14 11.80 -37.04 -37.99
N LYS A 15 10.59 -37.15 -38.59
CA LYS A 15 9.28 -37.54 -38.03
C LYS A 15 8.63 -36.73 -36.88
N PHE A 16 7.65 -35.96 -37.32
CA PHE A 16 6.30 -35.67 -36.78
C PHE A 16 5.82 -36.47 -35.55
N ILE A 17 5.50 -35.74 -34.46
CA ILE A 17 4.47 -36.06 -33.44
C ILE A 17 3.86 -34.72 -32.99
N PRO A 18 2.54 -34.47 -33.07
CA PRO A 18 1.96 -33.23 -32.58
C PRO A 18 1.64 -33.33 -31.08
N PRO A 19 2.05 -32.36 -30.23
CA PRO A 19 1.59 -32.35 -28.85
C PRO A 19 0.26 -31.58 -28.73
N GLN A 20 -0.63 -32.20 -27.97
CA GLN A 20 -2.03 -31.86 -27.81
C GLN A 20 -2.28 -30.59 -26.97
N LYS A 21 -3.36 -29.90 -27.38
CA LYS A 21 -4.32 -29.11 -26.59
C LYS A 21 -3.74 -28.50 -25.29
N GLY A 22 -3.41 -27.21 -25.38
CA GLY A 22 -2.89 -26.39 -24.30
C GLY A 22 -3.70 -26.53 -23.02
N ARG A 23 -3.05 -27.10 -22.00
CA ARG A 23 -3.44 -26.98 -20.60
C ARG A 23 -3.51 -25.49 -20.27
N ARG A 24 -4.57 -25.06 -19.58
CA ARG A 24 -4.52 -23.82 -18.81
C ARG A 24 -3.31 -23.95 -17.88
N TYR A 25 -2.36 -23.02 -18.02
CA TYR A 25 -1.36 -22.83 -16.99
C TYR A 25 -2.11 -22.22 -15.81
N ASP A 26 -2.55 -23.06 -14.87
CA ASP A 26 -2.68 -22.61 -13.50
C ASP A 26 -1.24 -22.30 -13.07
N ALA A 27 -0.85 -21.03 -13.20
CA ALA A 27 0.44 -20.60 -12.71
C ALA A 27 0.48 -20.92 -11.21
N PRO A 28 1.55 -21.54 -10.68
CA PRO A 28 1.73 -21.57 -9.24
C PRO A 28 1.84 -20.11 -8.80
N MET A 29 0.85 -19.62 -8.03
CA MET A 29 0.99 -18.36 -7.29
C MET A 29 2.30 -18.47 -6.52
N SER A 30 3.24 -17.59 -6.87
CA SER A 30 4.53 -17.53 -6.20
C SER A 30 4.27 -17.19 -4.75
N SER A 31 4.88 -17.92 -3.82
CA SER A 31 4.77 -17.76 -2.36
C SER A 31 5.20 -16.36 -1.85
N ASP A 32 5.59 -15.46 -2.76
CA ASP A 32 6.15 -14.13 -2.50
C ASP A 32 5.23 -12.99 -2.95
N GLU A 33 4.06 -13.25 -3.54
CA GLU A 33 3.17 -12.18 -4.00
C GLU A 33 2.36 -11.58 -2.84
N VAL A 34 2.89 -10.52 -2.26
CA VAL A 34 2.24 -9.75 -1.19
C VAL A 34 1.29 -8.73 -1.80
N THR A 35 0.01 -8.81 -1.43
CA THR A 35 -0.99 -7.82 -1.81
C THR A 35 -1.48 -7.06 -0.58
N ILE A 36 -1.54 -5.74 -0.68
CA ILE A 36 -2.08 -4.85 0.37
C ILE A 36 -3.24 -4.07 -0.26
N ASP A 37 -4.47 -4.40 0.12
CA ASP A 37 -5.68 -3.71 -0.31
C ASP A 37 -6.14 -2.75 0.80
N VAL A 38 -6.07 -1.44 0.54
CA VAL A 38 -6.48 -0.39 1.48
C VAL A 38 -7.81 0.19 1.05
N ARG A 39 -8.83 0.04 1.90
CA ARG A 39 -10.19 0.53 1.65
C ARG A 39 -10.56 1.62 2.65
N LEU A 40 -10.89 2.80 2.14
CA LEU A 40 -11.44 3.89 2.93
C LEU A 40 -12.93 3.61 3.17
N VAL A 41 -13.34 3.62 4.43
CA VAL A 41 -14.75 3.44 4.83
C VAL A 41 -15.39 4.80 5.10
N ASN A 42 -14.66 5.70 5.78
CA ASN A 42 -15.09 7.08 6.01
C ASN A 42 -13.92 8.04 5.81
N LEU A 43 -14.23 9.20 5.25
CA LEU A 43 -13.35 10.33 5.12
C LEU A 43 -14.18 11.60 5.36
N ALA A 44 -13.98 12.22 6.52
CA ALA A 44 -14.65 13.45 6.90
C ALA A 44 -13.61 14.54 7.21
N GLY A 45 -13.98 15.78 6.90
CA GLY A 45 -13.15 16.95 7.16
C GLY A 45 -14.01 18.13 7.54
N ALA A 46 -13.53 18.94 8.46
CA ALA A 46 -14.25 20.12 8.93
C ALA A 46 -13.30 21.27 9.21
N LEU A 47 -13.72 22.47 8.82
CA LEU A 47 -13.10 23.71 9.27
C LEU A 47 -13.43 23.95 10.74
N MET A 48 -12.44 24.41 11.48
CA MET A 48 -12.56 24.75 12.89
C MET A 48 -12.53 26.28 13.05
N GLU A 49 -13.03 26.79 14.17
CA GLU A 49 -13.11 28.23 14.46
C GLU A 49 -11.75 28.90 14.71
N GLY A 50 -10.65 28.15 14.61
CA GLY A 50 -9.31 28.72 14.77
C GLY A 50 -9.03 29.82 13.75
N THR A 51 -8.34 30.86 14.19
CA THR A 51 -7.92 31.95 13.30
C THR A 51 -6.78 31.49 12.40
N ARG A 52 -7.03 31.45 11.10
CA ARG A 52 -5.97 31.33 10.10
C ARG A 52 -5.15 32.63 10.12
N LYS A 53 -3.87 32.52 10.44
CA LYS A 53 -2.90 33.62 10.27
C LYS A 53 -2.10 33.29 9.02
N ASP A 54 -2.11 34.20 8.04
CA ASP A 54 -1.49 33.96 6.72
C ASP A 54 0.03 33.67 6.82
N ASP A 55 0.68 34.12 7.90
CA ASP A 55 2.11 33.93 8.15
C ASP A 55 2.44 32.66 8.97
N VAL A 56 1.44 31.90 9.43
CA VAL A 56 1.66 30.72 10.27
C VAL A 56 1.36 29.46 9.47
N LYS A 57 2.42 28.72 9.10
CA LYS A 57 2.28 27.37 8.57
C LYS A 57 1.71 26.47 9.68
N PRO A 58 0.55 25.83 9.48
CA PRO A 58 -0.02 24.96 10.49
C PRO A 58 0.83 23.70 10.65
N GLU A 59 1.01 23.26 11.89
CA GLU A 59 1.54 21.94 12.21
C GLU A 59 0.39 20.93 12.18
N PHE A 60 0.70 19.67 11.87
CA PHE A 60 -0.27 18.59 11.83
C PHE A 60 0.00 17.60 12.94
N ASP A 61 -0.99 17.42 13.80
CA ASP A 61 -1.02 16.43 14.87
C ASP A 61 -1.82 15.23 14.38
N VAL A 62 -1.12 14.12 14.16
CA VAL A 62 -1.67 12.92 13.54
C VAL A 62 -1.73 11.80 14.56
N ASN A 63 -2.95 11.35 14.86
CA ASN A 63 -3.20 10.24 15.75
C ASN A 63 -3.70 9.05 14.94
N VAL A 64 -3.10 7.88 15.15
CA VAL A 64 -3.44 6.66 14.39
C VAL A 64 -3.70 5.51 15.34
N LYS A 65 -4.74 4.76 15.00
CA LYS A 65 -5.07 3.48 15.61
C LYS A 65 -5.10 2.42 14.51
N LEU A 66 -4.45 1.28 14.75
CA LEU A 66 -4.45 0.12 13.87
C LEU A 66 -4.77 -1.10 14.73
N GLU A 67 -5.80 -1.86 14.35
CA GLU A 67 -6.26 -3.03 15.10
C GLU A 67 -6.42 -4.20 14.15
N GLU A 68 -5.79 -5.33 14.48
CA GLU A 68 -6.05 -6.60 13.81
C GLU A 68 -7.48 -7.04 14.11
N THR A 69 -8.22 -7.36 13.05
CA THR A 69 -9.63 -7.76 13.12
C THR A 69 -9.81 -9.24 12.86
N GLU A 70 -9.04 -9.81 11.94
CA GLU A 70 -9.06 -11.22 11.58
C GLU A 70 -7.68 -11.67 11.10
N ARG A 71 -7.31 -12.91 11.43
CA ARG A 71 -6.10 -13.56 10.95
C ARG A 71 -6.43 -14.96 10.44
N GLY A 72 -6.17 -15.17 9.16
CA GLY A 72 -6.38 -16.41 8.44
C GLY A 72 -5.07 -17.02 7.94
N THR A 73 -5.18 -18.15 7.22
CA THR A 73 -4.01 -18.76 6.57
C THR A 73 -3.73 -18.01 5.26
N GLY A 74 -2.76 -17.11 5.28
CA GLY A 74 -2.36 -16.34 4.11
C GLY A 74 -3.06 -14.98 3.96
N GLU A 75 -3.87 -14.57 4.95
CA GLU A 75 -4.54 -13.28 4.95
C GLU A 75 -4.66 -12.72 6.37
N ALA A 76 -4.48 -11.41 6.52
CA ALA A 76 -4.75 -10.69 7.75
C ALA A 76 -5.52 -9.39 7.43
N SER A 77 -6.57 -9.13 8.21
CA SER A 77 -7.42 -7.95 8.07
C SER A 77 -7.23 -7.02 9.26
N PHE A 78 -7.07 -5.72 8.98
CA PHE A 78 -6.89 -4.68 9.97
C PHE A 78 -7.92 -3.58 9.78
N SER A 79 -8.39 -3.01 10.88
CA SER A 79 -9.11 -1.74 10.87
C SER A 79 -8.16 -0.62 11.26
N PHE A 80 -8.33 0.54 10.64
CA PHE A 80 -7.55 1.72 11.00
C PHE A 80 -8.46 2.93 11.22
N ALA A 81 -8.00 3.81 12.10
CA ALA A 81 -8.56 5.14 12.30
C ALA A 81 -7.43 6.16 12.37
N LEU A 82 -7.53 7.22 11.56
CA LEU A 82 -6.62 8.36 11.57
C LEU A 82 -7.40 9.62 11.93
N ALA A 83 -6.89 10.38 12.90
CA ALA A 83 -7.38 11.69 13.25
C ALA A 83 -6.25 12.71 13.04
N ILE A 84 -6.46 13.64 12.13
CA ILE A 84 -5.49 14.68 11.78
C ILE A 84 -6.05 16.02 12.26
N ASN A 85 -5.33 16.70 13.15
CA ASN A 85 -5.69 18.02 13.64
C ASN A 85 -4.59 19.00 13.29
N THR A 86 -4.96 20.26 13.08
CA THR A 86 -3.98 21.32 12.84
C THR A 86 -3.67 22.09 14.12
N LYS A 87 -2.46 22.67 14.20
CA LYS A 87 -2.08 23.67 15.19
C LYS A 87 -1.61 24.92 14.46
N PRO A 88 -2.30 26.07 14.56
CA PRO A 88 -3.54 26.30 15.32
C PRO A 88 -4.72 25.44 14.80
N ASN A 89 -5.71 25.18 15.65
CA ASN A 89 -6.84 24.29 15.34
C ASN A 89 -7.81 24.92 14.32
N ILE A 90 -7.50 24.80 13.04
CA ILE A 90 -8.23 25.42 11.92
C ILE A 90 -8.92 24.38 11.02
N ALA A 91 -8.48 23.13 11.09
CA ALA A 91 -9.06 22.01 10.37
C ALA A 91 -8.82 20.72 11.14
N LYS A 92 -9.80 19.82 11.05
CA LYS A 92 -9.68 18.43 11.47
C LYS A 92 -10.10 17.48 10.34
N TYR A 93 -9.50 16.31 10.32
CA TYR A 93 -9.87 15.23 9.42
C TYR A 93 -9.99 13.92 10.21
N ASP A 94 -11.09 13.22 9.99
CA ASP A 94 -11.38 11.93 10.59
C ASP A 94 -11.51 10.90 9.47
N ILE A 95 -10.62 9.91 9.49
CA ILE A 95 -10.53 8.87 8.45
C ILE A 95 -10.64 7.51 9.13
N THR A 96 -11.48 6.64 8.58
CA THR A 96 -11.51 5.23 8.97
C THR A 96 -11.50 4.34 7.76
N GLY A 97 -10.96 3.13 7.92
CA GLY A 97 -10.90 2.17 6.84
C GLY A 97 -10.45 0.80 7.29
N THR A 98 -10.29 -0.07 6.30
CA THR A 98 -9.76 -1.41 6.48
C THR A 98 -8.57 -1.64 5.55
N VAL A 99 -7.66 -2.51 5.99
CA VAL A 99 -6.57 -3.03 5.17
C VAL A 99 -6.63 -4.54 5.18
N ILE A 100 -6.57 -5.13 4.00
CA ILE A 100 -6.43 -6.57 3.83
C ILE A 100 -5.02 -6.83 3.31
N VAL A 101 -4.27 -7.65 4.02
CA VAL A 101 -2.94 -8.10 3.64
C VAL A 101 -3.05 -9.56 3.24
N THR A 102 -2.81 -9.87 1.98
CA THR A 102 -2.72 -11.24 1.47
C THR A 102 -1.24 -11.60 1.29
N GLY A 103 -0.80 -12.67 1.95
CA GLY A 103 0.59 -13.13 1.97
C GLY A 103 0.86 -14.07 3.14
N GLY A 104 2.02 -14.74 3.14
CA GLY A 104 2.44 -15.62 4.24
C GLY A 104 2.54 -14.87 5.58
N ASN A 105 2.44 -15.59 6.70
CA ASN A 105 2.46 -14.99 8.04
C ASN A 105 3.73 -14.16 8.29
N GLU A 106 4.87 -14.60 7.77
CA GLU A 106 6.15 -13.90 7.84
C GLU A 106 6.12 -12.53 7.17
N VAL A 107 5.26 -12.34 6.17
CA VAL A 107 5.06 -11.05 5.50
C VAL A 107 4.24 -10.13 6.38
N VAL A 108 3.13 -10.64 6.94
CA VAL A 108 2.26 -9.86 7.85
C VAL A 108 3.08 -9.36 9.04
N GLU A 109 3.91 -10.22 9.63
CA GLU A 109 4.79 -9.84 10.74
C GLU A 109 5.79 -8.75 10.33
N LYS A 110 6.39 -8.82 9.14
CA LYS A 110 7.28 -7.75 8.63
C LYS A 110 6.55 -6.42 8.42
N LEU A 111 5.29 -6.47 7.99
CA LEU A 111 4.49 -5.27 7.81
C LEU A 111 4.09 -4.62 9.15
N LEU A 112 3.93 -5.43 10.20
CA LEU A 112 3.66 -4.94 11.55
C LEU A 112 4.91 -4.48 12.30
N GLN A 113 6.11 -4.84 11.83
CA GLN A 113 7.37 -4.35 12.41
C GLN A 113 7.49 -2.82 12.26
N ILE A 114 7.97 -2.21 13.34
CA ILE A 114 8.26 -0.79 13.40
C ILE A 114 9.49 -0.51 12.56
N ASN A 115 9.36 0.41 11.60
CA ASN A 115 10.47 0.92 10.83
C ASN A 115 11.37 1.78 11.75
N PRO A 116 12.70 1.52 11.82
CA PRO A 116 13.61 2.26 12.68
C PRO A 116 13.72 3.76 12.31
N ASP A 117 13.52 4.11 11.05
CA ASP A 117 13.65 5.49 10.56
C ASP A 117 12.41 6.32 10.89
N THR A 118 11.23 5.76 10.64
CA THR A 118 9.94 6.46 10.79
C THR A 118 9.28 6.22 12.15
N LYS A 119 9.74 5.23 12.91
CA LYS A 119 9.18 4.78 14.20
C LYS A 119 7.70 4.36 14.12
N VAL A 120 7.20 4.03 12.93
CA VAL A 120 5.85 3.52 12.70
C VAL A 120 5.90 2.16 12.00
N PRO A 121 4.88 1.30 12.17
CA PRO A 121 4.76 0.07 11.40
C PRO A 121 4.76 0.30 9.88
N ASN A 122 5.45 -0.56 9.13
CA ASN A 122 5.50 -0.51 7.67
C ASN A 122 4.10 -0.54 7.02
N LEU A 123 3.15 -1.24 7.63
CA LEU A 123 1.75 -1.29 7.19
C LEU A 123 1.10 0.10 7.25
N LEU A 124 1.41 0.90 8.28
CA LEU A 124 0.89 2.25 8.40
C LEU A 124 1.44 3.17 7.33
N GLU A 125 2.71 3.04 6.93
CA GLU A 125 3.26 3.82 5.82
C GLU A 125 2.44 3.64 4.54
N ARG A 126 2.04 2.40 4.23
CA ARG A 126 1.18 2.09 3.06
C ARG A 126 -0.23 2.66 3.20
N VAL A 127 -0.80 2.63 4.41
CA VAL A 127 -2.08 3.29 4.70
C VAL A 127 -1.98 4.79 4.48
N TYR A 128 -0.91 5.42 5.00
CA TYR A 128 -0.67 6.84 4.86
C TYR A 128 -0.55 7.27 3.41
N GLU A 129 0.22 6.57 2.58
CA GLU A 129 0.33 6.87 1.14
C GLU A 129 -1.04 6.94 0.45
N ARG A 130 -1.95 6.01 0.80
CA ARG A 130 -3.30 5.96 0.24
C ARG A 130 -4.22 7.05 0.81
N VAL A 131 -4.17 7.26 2.13
CA VAL A 131 -5.01 8.24 2.83
C VAL A 131 -4.61 9.67 2.45
N PHE A 132 -3.31 9.95 2.35
CA PHE A 132 -2.76 11.28 2.10
C PHE A 132 -3.38 11.94 0.87
N THR A 133 -3.44 11.22 -0.25
CA THR A 133 -4.03 11.75 -1.49
C THR A 133 -5.49 12.15 -1.29
N SER A 134 -6.26 11.34 -0.55
CA SER A 134 -7.68 11.58 -0.33
C SER A 134 -7.91 12.77 0.61
N VAL A 135 -7.11 12.88 1.68
CA VAL A 135 -7.15 14.02 2.62
C VAL A 135 -6.69 15.30 1.94
N TYR A 136 -5.64 15.24 1.10
CA TYR A 136 -5.18 16.38 0.32
C TYR A 136 -6.30 16.93 -0.57
N LEU A 137 -6.98 16.06 -1.34
CA LEU A 137 -8.11 16.48 -2.16
C LEU A 137 -9.24 17.07 -1.32
N LEU A 138 -9.59 16.42 -0.20
CA LEU A 138 -10.62 16.96 0.70
C LEU A 138 -10.24 18.34 1.25
N SER A 139 -8.97 18.54 1.63
CA SER A 139 -8.47 19.82 2.15
C SER A 139 -8.71 20.95 1.15
N THR A 140 -8.47 20.69 -0.14
CA THR A 140 -8.71 21.68 -1.21
C THR A 140 -10.20 22.01 -1.37
N LEU A 141 -11.09 21.01 -1.23
CA LEU A 141 -12.53 21.20 -1.35
C LEU A 141 -13.09 22.04 -0.19
N ILE A 142 -12.63 21.80 1.04
CA ILE A 142 -13.06 22.57 2.21
C ILE A 142 -12.23 23.84 2.44
N SER A 143 -11.34 24.18 1.50
CA SER A 143 -10.41 25.31 1.62
C SER A 143 -9.55 25.29 2.88
N ALA A 144 -9.26 24.11 3.43
CA ALA A 144 -8.37 23.91 4.58
C ALA A 144 -6.90 23.80 4.13
N PRO A 145 -5.93 23.95 5.05
CA PRO A 145 -4.53 23.74 4.71
C PRO A 145 -4.30 22.26 4.36
N PRO A 146 -3.53 21.97 3.30
CA PRO A 146 -3.18 20.61 2.95
C PRO A 146 -2.17 20.05 3.97
N PRO A 147 -2.33 18.79 4.39
CA PRO A 147 -1.36 18.07 5.22
C PRO A 147 -0.04 17.78 4.49
#